data_AF-A0A7J2WNP7-F1
#
_entry.id   AF-A0A7J2WNP7-F1
#
_cell.length_a   1.000
_cell.length_b   1.000
_cell.length_c   1.000
_cell.angle_alpha   90.00
_cell.angle_beta   90.00
_cell.angle_gamma   90.00
#
_symmetry.space_group_name_H-M   'P 1'
#
loop_
_entity.id
_entity.type
_entity.pdbx_description
1 polymer ?
#
loop_
_entity_poly.entity_id
_entity_poly.type
_entity_poly.pdbx_seq_one_letter_code
_entity_poly.pdbx_strand_id
1 'polypeptide(L)'
;MLPIILEMRGPEGWTVSIIKFTESLLLHFGTRLKRVIALPSPDDQVYDSNVLVVIENPTLDDVKRVMELAVRSGEKLNPLVVDEGDEEAVRVFMSSLFVEADWNDEHVKFTESLLLHFGTRLKRVIALPSPDDQVYDSNVLVVIENPTL
;
A
#
# COMPACT_ATOMS: atom_id res chain seq x y z
N MET A 1 16.89 -2.32 7.41
CA MET A 1 15.52 -2.83 7.23
C MET A 1 14.87 -1.93 6.18
N LEU A 2 14.40 -2.47 5.06
CA LEU A 2 13.65 -1.66 4.10
C LEU A 2 12.29 -1.29 4.71
N PRO A 3 11.79 -0.06 4.55
CA PRO A 3 10.48 0.32 5.06
C PRO A 3 9.39 -0.51 4.37
N ILE A 4 8.40 -0.98 5.13
CA ILE A 4 7.20 -1.57 4.55
C ILE A 4 6.35 -0.43 4.03
N ILE A 5 6.05 -0.49 2.73
CA ILE A 5 5.21 0.50 2.06
C ILE A 5 3.77 0.01 2.17
N LEU A 6 2.93 0.87 2.73
CA LEU A 6 1.49 0.68 2.85
C LEU A 6 0.81 1.66 1.89
N GLU A 7 0.19 1.15 0.83
CA GLU A 7 -0.53 1.95 -0.17
C GLU A 7 -2.03 1.63 -0.02
N MET A 8 -2.81 2.61 0.42
CA MET A 8 -4.22 2.42 0.78
C MET A 8 -5.08 3.57 0.29
N ARG A 9 -6.31 3.24 -0.10
CA ARG A 9 -7.42 4.17 -0.29
C ARG A 9 -8.68 3.51 0.31
N GLY A 10 -9.63 4.29 0.83
CA GLY A 10 -10.96 3.77 1.17
C GLY A 10 -11.56 4.19 2.51
N PRO A 11 -12.83 3.78 2.76
CA PRO A 11 -13.62 4.24 3.90
C PRO A 11 -13.06 3.77 5.25
N GLU A 12 -13.44 4.44 6.34
CA GLU A 12 -12.88 4.26 7.69
C GLU A 12 -12.82 2.80 8.16
N GLY A 13 -13.88 2.00 7.92
CA GLY A 13 -13.92 0.57 8.28
C GLY A 13 -12.94 -0.31 7.49
N TRP A 14 -12.83 -0.07 6.18
CA TRP A 14 -11.89 -0.75 5.30
C TRP A 14 -10.44 -0.45 5.70
N THR A 15 -10.15 0.83 5.92
CA THR A 15 -8.83 1.31 6.33
C THR A 15 -8.38 0.67 7.64
N VAL A 16 -9.26 0.61 8.64
CA VAL A 16 -8.96 -0.04 9.92
C VAL A 16 -8.65 -1.53 9.76
N SER A 17 -9.37 -2.25 8.90
CA SER A 17 -9.11 -3.67 8.65
C SER A 17 -7.78 -3.93 7.94
N ILE A 18 -7.41 -3.09 6.96
CA ILE A 18 -6.11 -3.19 6.30
C ILE A 18 -4.95 -2.91 7.27
N ILE A 19 -5.10 -1.94 8.18
CA ILE A 19 -4.07 -1.64 9.19
C ILE A 19 -3.86 -2.86 10.09
N LYS A 20 -4.93 -3.42 10.67
CA LYS A 20 -4.86 -4.60 11.54
C LYS A 20 -4.26 -5.82 10.82
N PHE A 21 -4.62 -5.99 9.55
CA PHE A 21 -4.08 -7.04 8.71
C PHE A 21 -2.58 -6.85 8.50
N THR A 22 -2.15 -5.64 8.12
CA THR A 22 -0.74 -5.29 7.90
C THR A 22 0.09 -5.45 9.17
N GLU A 23 -0.41 -5.02 10.33
CA GLU A 23 0.27 -5.24 11.62
C GLU A 23 0.47 -6.73 11.88
N SER A 24 -0.55 -7.55 11.63
CA SER A 24 -0.47 -8.99 11.79
C SER A 24 0.54 -9.64 10.83
N LEU A 25 0.59 -9.17 9.58
CA LEU A 25 1.57 -9.60 8.59
C LEU A 25 2.99 -9.21 9.02
N LEU A 26 3.20 -7.97 9.45
CA LEU A 26 4.50 -7.46 9.90
C LEU A 26 5.02 -8.25 11.10
N LEU A 27 4.17 -8.53 12.09
CA LEU A 27 4.54 -9.33 13.26
C LEU A 27 4.94 -10.76 12.87
N HIS A 28 4.32 -11.33 11.84
CA HIS A 28 4.57 -12.71 11.43
C HIS A 28 5.78 -12.86 10.49
N PHE A 29 5.85 -12.03 9.45
CA PHE A 29 6.83 -12.15 8.36
C PHE A 29 8.06 -11.26 8.56
N GLY A 30 7.99 -10.26 9.44
CA GLY A 30 9.09 -9.35 9.72
C GLY A 30 9.69 -8.76 8.45
N THR A 31 11.00 -8.93 8.28
CA THR A 31 11.75 -8.36 7.14
C THR A 31 11.47 -9.02 5.79
N ARG A 32 10.77 -10.18 5.77
CA ARG A 32 10.35 -10.84 4.54
C ARG A 32 9.14 -10.14 3.92
N LEU A 33 8.31 -9.46 4.71
CA LEU A 33 7.21 -8.65 4.18
C LEU A 33 7.79 -7.39 3.54
N LYS A 34 7.60 -7.24 2.23
CA LYS A 34 8.16 -6.13 1.47
C LYS A 34 7.14 -5.01 1.27
N ARG A 35 5.91 -5.34 0.91
CA ARG A 35 4.85 -4.36 0.60
C ARG A 35 3.46 -4.92 0.88
N VAL A 36 2.52 -4.03 1.21
CA VAL A 36 1.09 -4.32 1.23
C VAL A 36 0.38 -3.20 0.47
N ILE A 37 -0.35 -3.56 -0.58
CA ILE A 37 -1.06 -2.61 -1.45
C ILE A 37 -2.54 -2.98 -1.44
N ALA A 38 -3.39 -2.13 -0.89
CA ALA A 38 -4.83 -2.37 -0.81
C ALA A 38 -5.58 -1.50 -1.82
N LEU A 39 -6.57 -2.09 -2.49
CA LEU A 39 -7.45 -1.34 -3.38
C LEU A 39 -8.35 -0.38 -2.60
N PRO A 40 -8.96 0.63 -3.27
CA PRO A 40 -9.75 1.68 -2.61
C PRO A 40 -11.01 1.19 -1.89
N SER A 41 -11.57 0.06 -2.27
CA SER A 41 -12.80 -0.50 -1.71
C SER A 41 -12.66 -2.02 -1.51
N PRO A 42 -13.34 -2.61 -0.52
CA PRO A 42 -13.46 -4.07 -0.41
C PRO A 42 -14.06 -4.72 -1.66
N ASP A 43 -14.87 -3.98 -2.42
CA ASP A 43 -15.54 -4.47 -3.63
C ASP A 43 -14.68 -4.33 -4.89
N ASP A 44 -13.59 -3.55 -4.85
CA ASP A 44 -12.65 -3.46 -5.96
C ASP A 44 -11.86 -4.77 -6.08
N GLN A 45 -11.57 -5.21 -7.30
CA GLN A 45 -10.87 -6.47 -7.53
C GLN A 45 -9.87 -6.33 -8.69
N VAL A 46 -8.65 -6.80 -8.44
CA VAL A 46 -7.60 -7.04 -9.43
C VAL A 46 -7.16 -8.48 -9.25
N TYR A 47 -7.25 -9.29 -10.31
CA TYR A 47 -7.02 -10.75 -10.21
C TYR A 47 -7.86 -11.41 -9.11
N ASP A 48 -9.14 -11.05 -9.04
CA ASP A 48 -10.06 -11.52 -7.99
C ASP A 48 -9.50 -11.30 -6.58
N SER A 49 -8.73 -10.23 -6.37
CA SER A 49 -8.10 -9.89 -5.09
C SER A 49 -8.18 -8.38 -4.86
N ASN A 50 -8.30 -7.96 -3.60
CA ASN A 50 -8.39 -6.56 -3.21
C ASN A 50 -7.22 -6.06 -2.37
N VAL A 51 -6.26 -6.95 -2.07
CA VAL A 51 -5.00 -6.62 -1.43
C VAL A 51 -3.87 -7.40 -2.10
N LEU A 52 -2.76 -6.75 -2.43
CA LEU A 52 -1.52 -7.41 -2.83
C LEU A 52 -0.57 -7.43 -1.65
N VAL A 53 -0.04 -8.62 -1.33
CA VAL A 53 0.95 -8.85 -0.28
C VAL A 53 2.22 -9.35 -0.92
N VAL A 54 3.29 -8.57 -0.83
CA VAL A 54 4.58 -8.89 -1.42
C VAL A 54 5.50 -9.45 -0.33
N ILE A 55 5.92 -10.70 -0.47
CA ILE A 55 6.79 -11.41 0.47
C ILE A 55 8.01 -11.90 -0.29
N GLU A 56 9.20 -11.78 0.30
CA GLU A 56 10.43 -12.37 -0.26
C GLU A 56 10.39 -13.91 -0.15
N ASN A 57 10.54 -14.56 -1.30
CA ASN A 57 10.53 -16.01 -1.48
C ASN A 57 9.32 -16.67 -0.78
N PRO A 58 8.09 -16.40 -1.24
CA PRO A 58 6.88 -16.92 -0.61
C PRO A 58 6.73 -18.43 -0.82
N THR A 59 6.30 -19.13 0.21
CA THR A 59 5.95 -20.56 0.18
C THR A 59 4.43 -20.74 0.24
N LEU A 60 3.95 -21.95 -0.07
CA LEU A 60 2.52 -22.27 0.07
C LEU A 60 1.99 -22.10 1.50
N ASP A 61 2.83 -22.32 2.52
CA ASP A 61 2.44 -22.12 3.91
C ASP A 61 2.39 -20.62 4.27
N ASP A 62 3.26 -19.80 3.69
CA ASP A 62 3.15 -18.34 3.81
C ASP A 62 1.82 -17.85 3.21
N VAL A 63 1.42 -18.37 2.03
CA VAL A 63 0.13 -18.04 1.41
C VAL A 63 -1.04 -18.41 2.31
N LYS A 64 -1.08 -19.63 2.84
CA LYS A 64 -2.13 -20.06 3.78
C LYS A 64 -2.18 -19.14 4.99
N ARG A 65 -1.01 -18.77 5.52
CA ARG A 65 -0.92 -17.91 6.69
C ARG A 65 -1.47 -16.51 6.41
N VAL A 66 -1.17 -15.93 5.26
CA VAL A 66 -1.74 -14.65 4.82
C VAL A 66 -3.27 -14.75 4.79
N MET A 67 -3.83 -15.82 4.20
CA MET A 67 -5.29 -16.02 4.17
C MET A 67 -5.91 -16.15 5.56
N GLU A 68 -5.27 -16.88 6.49
CA GLU A 68 -5.73 -16.99 7.88
C GLU A 68 -5.77 -15.63 8.59
N LEU A 69 -4.76 -14.79 8.37
CA LEU A 69 -4.68 -13.46 8.95
C LEU A 69 -5.75 -12.53 8.34
N ALA A 70 -6.02 -12.66 7.04
CA ALA A 70 -7.04 -11.89 6.34
C ALA A 70 -8.43 -12.15 6.94
N VAL A 71 -8.81 -13.42 7.14
CA VAL A 71 -10.08 -13.82 7.74
C VAL A 71 -10.27 -13.25 9.15
N ARG A 72 -9.19 -13.12 9.94
CA ARG A 72 -9.24 -12.59 11.31
C ARG A 72 -9.39 -11.07 11.37
N SER A 73 -9.14 -10.38 10.27
CA SER A 73 -9.09 -8.91 10.21
C SER A 73 -10.49 -8.28 10.04
N GLY A 74 -11.54 -9.10 9.93
CA GLY A 74 -12.95 -8.72 9.99
C GLY A 74 -13.60 -8.52 8.62
N GLU A 75 -13.09 -7.59 7.83
CA GLU A 75 -13.60 -7.24 6.50
C GLU A 75 -13.33 -8.33 5.45
N LYS A 76 -13.96 -8.21 4.27
CA LYS A 76 -13.73 -9.07 3.08
C LYS A 76 -12.34 -8.84 2.47
N LEU A 77 -11.28 -9.10 3.22
CA LEU A 77 -9.92 -9.12 2.69
C LEU A 77 -9.73 -10.36 1.83
N ASN A 78 -9.31 -10.14 0.60
CA ASN A 78 -8.97 -11.19 -0.35
C ASN A 78 -7.56 -10.92 -0.92
N PRO A 79 -6.51 -11.42 -0.24
CA PRO A 79 -5.14 -11.13 -0.59
C PRO A 79 -4.62 -11.98 -1.76
N LEU A 80 -3.91 -11.34 -2.68
CA LEU A 80 -2.98 -11.97 -3.61
C LEU A 80 -1.57 -11.92 -3.01
N VAL A 81 -0.89 -13.06 -2.93
CA VAL A 81 0.49 -13.14 -2.42
C VAL A 81 1.45 -13.34 -3.58
N VAL A 82 2.46 -12.48 -3.68
CA VAL A 82 3.48 -12.55 -4.74
C VAL A 82 4.88 -12.41 -4.18
N ASP A 83 5.86 -12.86 -4.98
CA ASP A 83 7.27 -12.61 -4.72
C ASP A 83 7.65 -11.15 -5.06
N GLU A 84 8.71 -10.63 -4.47
CA GLU A 84 9.18 -9.27 -4.74
C GLU A 84 9.66 -9.03 -6.18
N GLY A 85 10.00 -10.10 -6.92
CA GLY A 85 10.31 -10.05 -8.34
C GLY A 85 9.08 -9.92 -9.26
N ASP A 86 7.86 -10.06 -8.74
CA ASP A 86 6.62 -9.92 -9.53
C ASP A 86 6.23 -8.44 -9.69
N GLU A 87 7.02 -7.73 -10.50
CA GLU A 87 6.78 -6.31 -10.78
C GLU A 87 5.47 -6.06 -11.54
N GLU A 88 4.96 -7.05 -12.27
CA GLU A 88 3.71 -6.95 -13.01
C GLU A 88 2.51 -6.87 -12.06
N ALA A 89 2.41 -7.78 -11.09
CA ALA A 89 1.35 -7.74 -10.10
C ALA A 89 1.34 -6.40 -9.35
N VAL A 90 2.52 -5.92 -8.92
CA VAL A 90 2.68 -4.62 -8.27
C VAL A 90 2.21 -3.48 -9.18
N ARG A 91 2.63 -3.48 -10.45
CA ARG A 91 2.26 -2.43 -11.42
C ARG A 91 0.75 -2.38 -11.65
N VAL A 92 0.08 -3.53 -11.80
CA VAL A 92 -1.37 -3.60 -12.05
C VAL A 92 -2.19 -3.15 -10.83
N PHE A 93 -1.79 -3.57 -9.63
CA PHE A 93 -2.41 -3.07 -8.40
C PHE A 93 -2.23 -1.56 -8.26
N MET A 94 -1.03 -1.05 -8.55
CA MET A 94 -0.76 0.39 -8.51
C MET A 94 -1.55 1.18 -9.54
N SER A 95 -1.63 0.73 -10.79
CA SER A 95 -2.41 1.42 -11.83
C SER A 95 -3.89 1.53 -11.47
N SER A 96 -4.41 0.53 -10.75
CA SER A 96 -5.81 0.49 -10.32
C SER A 96 -6.12 1.49 -9.20
N LEU A 97 -5.09 2.01 -8.51
CA LEU A 97 -5.24 3.10 -7.55
C LEU A 97 -5.36 4.46 -8.24
N PHE A 98 -4.91 4.61 -9.50
CA PHE A 98 -4.99 5.86 -10.25
C PHE A 98 -6.30 5.95 -11.05
N VAL A 99 -7.44 5.92 -10.36
CA VAL A 99 -8.71 6.39 -10.93
C VAL A 99 -8.85 7.88 -10.59
N GLU A 100 -9.21 8.68 -11.60
CA GLU A 100 -9.30 10.16 -11.62
C GLU A 100 -9.78 10.75 -10.27
N ALA A 101 -8.83 11.26 -9.48
CA ALA A 101 -9.16 12.07 -8.32
C ALA A 101 -9.31 13.54 -8.77
N ASP A 102 -10.45 14.15 -8.45
CA ASP A 102 -10.85 15.54 -8.75
C ASP A 102 -9.97 16.61 -8.03
N TRP A 103 -8.82 16.21 -7.48
CA TRP A 103 -7.80 17.09 -6.88
C TRP A 103 -6.40 16.92 -7.52
N ASN A 104 -6.36 16.29 -8.70
CA ASN A 104 -5.15 15.98 -9.44
C ASN A 104 -4.15 17.15 -9.53
N ASP A 105 -4.63 18.38 -9.68
CA ASP A 105 -3.78 19.55 -9.88
C ASP A 105 -2.86 19.87 -8.69
N GLU A 106 -3.35 19.78 -7.46
CA GLU A 106 -2.57 20.13 -6.27
C GLU A 106 -1.58 19.01 -5.91
N HIS A 107 -2.00 17.75 -6.08
CA HIS A 107 -1.12 16.60 -5.98
C HIS A 107 -0.01 16.57 -7.01
N VAL A 108 -0.34 16.87 -8.25
CA VAL A 108 0.63 16.93 -9.33
C VAL A 108 1.61 18.07 -9.05
N LYS A 109 1.14 19.27 -8.71
CA LYS A 109 2.01 20.41 -8.36
C LYS A 109 2.89 20.13 -7.14
N PHE A 110 2.34 19.48 -6.11
CA PHE A 110 3.09 19.07 -4.91
C PHE A 110 4.17 18.03 -5.27
N THR A 111 3.80 17.00 -6.03
CA THR A 111 4.73 15.95 -6.48
C THR A 111 5.80 16.51 -7.42
N GLU A 112 5.46 17.39 -8.35
CA GLU A 112 6.39 18.09 -9.24
C GLU A 112 7.36 18.97 -8.44
N SER A 113 6.87 19.69 -7.42
CA SER A 113 7.72 20.51 -6.55
C SER A 113 8.72 19.64 -5.79
N LEU A 114 8.27 18.48 -5.28
CA LEU A 114 9.14 17.51 -4.62
C LEU A 114 10.15 16.90 -5.61
N LEU A 115 9.74 16.61 -6.83
CA LEU A 115 10.62 16.06 -7.86
C LEU A 115 11.69 17.09 -8.26
N LEU A 116 11.33 18.36 -8.41
CA LEU A 116 12.27 19.45 -8.68
C LEU A 116 13.27 19.63 -7.53
N HIS A 117 12.82 19.48 -6.28
CA HIS A 117 13.66 19.69 -5.10
C HIS A 117 14.57 18.50 -4.78
N PHE A 118 14.01 17.29 -4.76
CA PHE A 118 14.71 16.07 -4.34
C PHE A 118 15.29 15.27 -5.52
N GLY A 119 14.85 15.50 -6.75
CA GLY A 119 15.33 14.81 -7.94
C GLY A 119 15.21 13.29 -7.81
N THR A 120 16.29 12.58 -8.15
CA THR A 120 16.36 11.10 -8.06
C THR A 120 16.29 10.55 -6.64
N ARG A 121 16.39 11.42 -5.62
CA ARG A 121 16.20 11.03 -4.22
C ARG A 121 14.73 10.89 -3.87
N LEU A 122 13.81 11.52 -4.60
CA LEU A 122 12.38 11.27 -4.44
C LEU A 122 12.08 9.86 -4.91
N LYS A 123 11.68 8.98 -3.98
CA LYS A 123 11.35 7.59 -4.31
C LYS A 123 9.87 7.41 -4.53
N ARG A 124 9.02 8.00 -3.69
CA ARG A 124 7.56 7.96 -3.81
C ARG A 124 6.89 9.16 -3.16
N VAL A 125 5.70 9.49 -3.66
CA VAL A 125 4.70 10.33 -2.99
C VAL A 125 3.42 9.49 -2.96
N ILE A 126 2.92 9.22 -1.77
CA ILE A 126 1.70 8.44 -1.54
C ILE A 126 0.76 9.37 -0.82
N ALA A 127 -0.47 9.48 -1.29
CA ALA A 127 -1.41 10.39 -0.70
C ALA A 127 -2.77 9.75 -0.48
N LEU A 128 -3.42 10.21 0.57
CA LEU A 128 -4.75 9.75 0.96
C LEU A 128 -5.82 10.25 -0.03
N PRO A 129 -6.98 9.58 -0.07
CA PRO A 129 -8.04 9.87 -1.04
C PRO A 129 -8.60 11.28 -0.94
N SER A 130 -8.74 11.78 0.29
CA SER A 130 -9.26 13.11 0.59
C SER A 130 -8.19 13.95 1.30
N PRO A 131 -8.13 15.27 1.06
CA PRO A 131 -7.30 16.17 1.87
C PRO A 131 -7.70 16.15 3.36
N ASP A 132 -8.94 15.77 3.67
CA ASP A 132 -9.47 15.66 5.02
C ASP A 132 -9.08 14.34 5.73
N ASP A 133 -8.65 13.32 4.97
CA ASP A 133 -8.16 12.08 5.54
C ASP A 133 -6.77 12.31 6.14
N GLN A 134 -6.50 11.82 7.34
CA GLN A 134 -5.18 11.97 7.98
C GLN A 134 -4.72 10.69 8.68
N VAL A 135 -3.43 10.39 8.52
CA VAL A 135 -2.71 9.37 9.28
C VAL A 135 -1.49 10.05 9.89
N TYR A 136 -1.39 10.07 11.22
CA TYR A 136 -0.37 10.85 11.95
C TYR A 136 -0.33 12.33 11.52
N ASP A 137 -1.51 12.97 11.50
CA ASP A 137 -1.69 14.37 11.09
C ASP A 137 -1.21 14.69 9.66
N SER A 138 -1.01 13.66 8.83
CA SER A 138 -0.53 13.78 7.45
C SER A 138 -1.48 13.09 6.48
N ASN A 139 -1.80 13.77 5.40
CA ASN A 139 -2.57 13.23 4.28
C ASN A 139 -1.67 12.78 3.11
N VAL A 140 -0.36 13.03 3.20
CA VAL A 140 0.64 12.63 2.21
C VAL A 140 1.88 12.07 2.89
N LEU A 141 2.34 10.91 2.44
CA LEU A 141 3.63 10.31 2.77
C LEU A 141 4.62 10.54 1.62
N VAL A 142 5.71 11.23 1.94
CA VAL A 142 6.81 11.47 1.01
C VAL A 142 7.99 10.58 1.38
N VAL A 143 8.42 9.73 0.46
CA VAL A 143 9.56 8.84 0.64
C VAL A 143 10.75 9.39 -0.15
N ILE A 144 11.78 9.84 0.57
CA ILE A 144 13.04 10.33 0.01
C ILE A 144 14.23 9.50 0.48
N GLU A 145 15.25 9.39 -0.36
CA GLU A 145 16.51 8.77 -0.03
C GLU A 145 17.36 9.66 0.87
N ASN A 146 17.78 9.09 2.00
CA ASN A 146 18.49 9.77 3.09
C ASN A 146 17.71 11.01 3.59
N PRO A 147 16.54 10.81 4.23
CA PRO A 147 15.79 11.92 4.79
C PRO A 147 16.67 12.61 5.84
N THR A 148 16.90 13.90 5.65
CA THR A 148 17.57 14.74 6.65
C THR A 148 16.44 15.28 7.53
N LEU A 149 16.42 14.85 8.80
CA LEU A 149 15.50 15.35 9.81
C LEU A 149 15.88 16.76 10.25
#